data_AF-A0A928NLZ8-F1
#
_entry.id   AF-A0A928NLZ8-F1
#
_cell.length_a   1.000
_cell.length_b   1.000
_cell.length_c   1.000
_cell.angle_alpha   90.00
_cell.angle_beta   90.00
_cell.angle_gamma   90.00
#
_symmetry.space_group_name_H-M   'P 1'
#
loop_
_entity.id
_entity.type
_entity.pdbx_description
1 polymer ?
#
loop_
_entity_poly.entity_id
_entity_poly.type
_entity_poly.pdbx_seq_one_letter_code
_entity_poly.pdbx_strand_id
1 'polypeptide(L)'
;MEELAMKIEQEIKKQYKSVRQFAIATGIPQTTIVSGLKNGIGGMAYETVVKICSYLHIELVNYDTHLVMTNDVIDMVNMFNSLDEKGEHAVLAFMSMEFNRCNGSLDYIAKAFDQSAELTERKLSEQKSSNPFEMINIIKSGQ
;
A
#
# COMPACT_ATOMS: atom_id res chain seq x y z
N MET A 1 -15.10 -14.53 9.83
CA MET A 1 -16.15 -13.56 10.19
C MET A 1 -16.77 -13.84 11.56
N GLU A 2 -17.13 -15.08 11.91
CA GLU A 2 -17.57 -15.43 13.27
C GLU A 2 -16.52 -15.14 14.34
N GLU A 3 -15.23 -15.34 14.03
CA GLU A 3 -14.11 -15.03 14.92
C GLU A 3 -14.06 -13.54 15.33
N LEU A 4 -14.36 -12.62 14.41
CA LEU A 4 -14.38 -11.19 14.70
C LEU A 4 -15.59 -10.79 15.55
N ALA A 5 -16.76 -11.41 15.34
CA ALA A 5 -17.93 -11.21 16.19
C ALA A 5 -17.66 -11.64 17.64
N MET A 6 -17.01 -12.80 17.83
CA MET A 6 -16.61 -13.28 19.16
C MET A 6 -15.60 -12.34 19.83
N LYS A 7 -14.58 -11.88 19.09
CA LYS A 7 -13.58 -10.94 19.60
C LYS A 7 -14.21 -9.60 20.01
N ILE A 8 -15.13 -9.07 19.20
CA ILE A 8 -15.91 -7.86 19.53
C ILE A 8 -16.70 -8.08 20.83
N GLU A 9 -17.41 -9.20 20.98
CA GLU A 9 -18.19 -9.47 22.19
C GLU A 9 -17.30 -9.55 23.43
N GLN A 10 -16.15 -10.22 23.34
CA GLN A 10 -15.18 -10.33 24.42
C GLN A 10 -14.62 -8.97 24.84
N GLU A 11 -14.19 -8.15 23.88
CA GLU A 11 -13.63 -6.82 24.17
C GLU A 11 -14.70 -5.84 24.69
N ILE A 12 -15.95 -5.93 24.23
CA ILE A 12 -17.08 -5.17 24.82
C ILE A 12 -17.25 -5.52 26.30
N LYS A 13 -17.26 -6.81 26.65
CA LYS A 13 -17.40 -7.25 28.05
C LYS A 13 -16.22 -6.79 28.90
N LYS A 14 -15.00 -6.83 28.36
CA LYS A 14 -13.78 -6.43 29.04
C LYS A 14 -13.70 -4.92 29.30
N GLN A 15 -13.96 -4.09 28.28
CA GLN A 15 -13.77 -2.64 28.35
C GLN A 15 -15.00 -1.90 28.89
N TYR A 16 -16.21 -2.36 28.54
CA TYR A 16 -17.46 -1.65 28.81
C TYR A 16 -18.43 -2.43 29.72
N LYS A 17 -18.08 -3.64 30.16
CA LYS A 17 -18.87 -4.53 31.05
C LYS A 17 -20.16 -5.10 30.45
N SER A 18 -20.78 -4.43 29.48
CA SER A 18 -21.98 -4.92 28.79
C SER A 18 -22.18 -4.27 27.42
N VAL A 19 -22.92 -4.96 26.55
CA VAL A 19 -23.35 -4.43 25.24
C VAL A 19 -24.18 -3.14 25.40
N ARG A 20 -24.99 -3.05 26.45
CA ARG A 20 -25.79 -1.84 26.73
C ARG A 20 -24.90 -0.63 27.01
N GLN A 21 -23.89 -0.78 27.87
CA GLN A 21 -22.97 0.31 28.21
C GLN A 21 -22.13 0.73 26.99
N PHE A 22 -21.70 -0.23 26.18
CA PHE A 22 -21.01 0.05 24.93
C PHE A 22 -21.90 0.82 23.93
N ALA A 23 -23.17 0.45 23.79
CA ALA A 23 -24.12 1.17 22.94
C ALA A 23 -24.31 2.62 23.39
N ILE A 24 -24.40 2.87 24.70
CA ILE A 24 -24.50 4.22 25.27
C ILE A 24 -23.23 5.03 24.97
N ALA A 25 -22.05 4.43 25.17
CA ALA A 25 -20.77 5.11 24.98
C ALA A 25 -20.46 5.46 23.52
N THR A 26 -20.87 4.61 22.57
CA THR A 26 -20.55 4.76 21.14
C THR A 26 -21.65 5.43 20.32
N GLY A 27 -22.86 5.54 20.88
CA GLY A 27 -24.06 6.00 20.17
C GLY A 27 -24.58 5.02 19.12
N ILE A 28 -24.04 3.80 19.05
CA ILE A 28 -24.51 2.75 18.14
C ILE A 28 -25.73 2.06 18.77
N PRO A 29 -26.86 1.90 18.07
CA PRO A 29 -28.05 1.27 18.64
C PRO A 29 -27.76 -0.14 19.18
N GLN A 30 -28.20 -0.41 20.41
CA GLN A 30 -27.96 -1.70 21.06
C GLN A 30 -28.49 -2.88 20.23
N THR A 31 -29.63 -2.69 19.56
CA THR A 31 -30.25 -3.70 18.69
C THR A 31 -29.34 -4.07 17.52
N THR A 32 -28.69 -3.08 16.89
CA THR A 32 -27.72 -3.28 15.80
C THR A 32 -26.53 -4.12 16.27
N ILE A 33 -25.97 -3.80 17.44
CA ILE A 33 -24.82 -4.52 18.01
C ILE A 33 -25.24 -5.97 18.35
N VAL A 34 -26.37 -6.15 19.03
CA VAL A 34 -26.87 -7.49 19.40
C VAL A 34 -27.16 -8.34 18.17
N SER A 35 -27.78 -7.79 17.12
CA SER A 35 -28.03 -8.54 15.89
C SER A 35 -26.74 -8.93 15.18
N GLY A 36 -25.75 -8.02 15.15
CA GLY A 36 -24.45 -8.27 14.54
C GLY A 36 -23.63 -9.33 15.29
N LEU A 37 -23.70 -9.33 16.62
CA LEU A 37 -23.03 -10.37 17.43
C LEU A 37 -23.71 -11.73 17.28
N LYS A 38 -25.05 -11.78 17.14
CA LYS A 38 -25.81 -13.04 17.04
C LYS A 38 -25.76 -13.67 15.65
N ASN A 39 -25.89 -12.87 14.60
CA ASN A 39 -26.03 -13.36 13.22
C ASN A 39 -24.73 -13.27 12.41
N GLY A 40 -23.64 -12.85 13.06
CA GLY A 40 -22.41 -12.47 12.39
C GLY A 40 -22.44 -11.02 11.89
N ILE A 41 -21.27 -10.39 11.92
CA ILE A 41 -21.10 -8.97 11.59
C ILE A 41 -21.15 -8.67 10.09
N GLY A 42 -21.18 -9.69 9.23
CA GLY A 42 -21.20 -9.54 7.77
C GLY A 42 -22.46 -8.88 7.22
N GLY A 43 -23.57 -8.91 7.97
CA GLY A 43 -24.80 -8.20 7.63
C GLY A 43 -24.83 -6.74 8.10
N MET A 44 -23.83 -6.28 8.87
CA MET A 44 -23.72 -4.87 9.23
C MET A 44 -23.04 -4.08 8.13
N ALA A 45 -23.45 -2.82 7.99
CA ALA A 45 -22.71 -1.87 7.16
C ALA A 45 -21.26 -1.80 7.61
N TYR A 46 -20.33 -1.83 6.64
CA TYR A 46 -18.89 -1.81 6.88
C TYR A 46 -18.48 -0.66 7.82
N GLU A 47 -19.00 0.55 7.59
CA GLU A 47 -18.76 1.73 8.43
C GLU A 47 -19.09 1.49 9.91
N THR A 48 -20.17 0.77 10.18
CA THR A 48 -20.56 0.42 11.55
C THR A 48 -19.56 -0.55 12.16
N VAL A 49 -19.08 -1.52 11.39
CA VAL A 49 -18.06 -2.49 11.85
C VAL A 49 -16.74 -1.77 12.15
N VAL A 50 -16.28 -0.89 11.25
CA VAL A 50 -15.08 -0.07 11.45
C VAL A 50 -15.19 0.77 12.70
N LYS A 51 -16.32 1.45 12.90
CA LYS A 51 -16.58 2.26 14.10
C LYS A 51 -16.57 1.42 15.38
N ILE A 52 -17.16 0.23 15.38
CA ILE A 52 -17.11 -0.67 16.54
C ILE A 52 -15.67 -1.06 16.86
N CYS A 53 -14.92 -1.48 15.85
CA CYS A 53 -13.53 -1.90 16.01
C CYS A 53 -12.63 -0.76 16.49
N SER A 54 -12.85 0.48 16.04
CA SER A 54 -12.08 1.64 16.51
C SER A 54 -12.30 1.92 17.99
N TYR A 55 -13.54 1.83 18.50
CA TYR A 55 -13.82 2.02 19.93
C TYR A 55 -13.26 0.91 20.83
N LEU A 56 -13.06 -0.28 20.26
CA LEU A 56 -12.56 -1.45 20.98
C LEU A 56 -11.04 -1.63 20.80
N HIS A 57 -10.39 -0.76 20.02
CA HIS A 57 -8.98 -0.88 19.66
C HIS A 57 -8.66 -2.24 19.02
N ILE A 58 -9.59 -2.75 18.19
CA ILE A 58 -9.39 -3.96 17.40
C ILE A 58 -8.83 -3.53 16.06
N GLU A 59 -7.57 -3.88 15.79
CA GLU A 59 -6.96 -3.68 14.47
C GLU A 59 -7.72 -4.51 13.43
N LEU A 60 -8.42 -3.80 12.53
CA LEU A 60 -9.02 -4.39 11.35
C LEU A 60 -7.92 -4.57 10.31
N VAL A 61 -7.22 -5.71 10.38
CA VAL A 61 -6.33 -6.12 9.29
C VAL A 61 -7.23 -6.49 8.11
N ASN A 62 -7.08 -5.77 6.99
CA ASN A 62 -7.79 -6.06 5.76
C ASN A 62 -7.38 -7.47 5.28
N TYR A 63 -8.29 -8.44 5.39
CA TYR A 63 -8.03 -9.86 5.15
C TYR A 63 -7.78 -10.22 3.67
N ASP A 64 -7.85 -9.28 2.73
CA ASP A 64 -7.40 -9.53 1.35
C ASP A 64 -5.88 -9.70 1.26
N THR A 65 -5.13 -9.31 2.30
CA THR A 65 -3.70 -9.61 2.45
C THR A 65 -3.42 -10.01 3.89
N HIS A 66 -3.04 -11.26 4.13
CA HIS A 66 -2.53 -11.72 5.42
C HIS A 66 -1.21 -10.99 5.76
N LEU A 67 -1.31 -9.82 6.37
CA LEU A 67 -0.16 -9.14 6.94
C LEU A 67 0.12 -9.78 8.31
N VAL A 68 1.07 -10.72 8.36
CA VAL A 68 1.56 -11.25 9.63
C VAL A 68 2.43 -10.17 10.25
N MET A 69 1.89 -9.42 11.21
CA MET A 69 2.64 -8.41 11.96
C MET A 69 3.52 -9.08 13.02
N THR A 70 4.65 -9.64 12.60
CA THR A 70 5.73 -10.03 13.53
C THR A 70 6.52 -8.80 13.95
N ASN A 71 7.29 -8.90 15.05
CA ASN A 71 8.22 -7.84 15.45
C ASN A 71 9.17 -7.47 14.30
N ASP A 72 9.59 -8.45 13.48
CA ASP A 72 10.46 -8.22 12.33
C ASP A 72 9.78 -7.35 11.26
N VAL A 73 8.47 -7.50 11.03
CA VAL A 73 7.73 -6.64 10.07
C VAL A 73 7.61 -5.22 10.60
N ILE A 74 7.39 -5.06 11.91
CA ILE A 74 7.35 -3.74 12.56
C ILE A 74 8.72 -3.05 12.43
N ASP A 75 9.80 -3.77 12.69
CA ASP A 75 11.16 -3.24 12.58
C ASP A 75 11.52 -2.88 11.13
N MET A 76 11.10 -3.69 10.14
CA MET A 76 11.27 -3.35 8.73
C MET A 76 10.54 -2.05 8.35
N VAL A 77 9.31 -1.85 8.83
CA VAL A 77 8.55 -0.61 8.57
C VAL A 77 9.23 0.60 9.20
N ASN A 78 9.71 0.47 10.45
CA ASN A 78 10.44 1.55 11.12
C ASN A 78 11.75 1.88 10.40
N MET A 79 12.48 0.86 9.92
CA MET A 79 13.69 1.04 9.14
C MET A 79 13.39 1.77 7.82
N PHE A 80 12.36 1.35 7.09
CA PHE A 80 11.95 1.99 5.85
C PHE A 80 11.57 3.47 6.05
N ASN A 81 10.81 3.79 7.10
CA ASN A 81 10.42 5.16 7.43
C ASN A 81 11.59 6.07 7.83
N SER A 82 12.76 5.51 8.15
CA SER A 82 13.96 6.26 8.49
C SER A 82 14.86 6.58 7.29
N LEU A 83 14.52 6.08 6.10
CA LEU A 83 15.29 6.30 4.87
C LEU A 83 15.09 7.71 4.31
N ASP A 84 16.10 8.18 3.57
CA ASP A 84 15.96 9.35 2.70
C ASP A 84 15.34 8.95 1.35
N GLU A 85 15.04 9.94 0.49
CA GLU A 85 14.40 9.73 -0.81
C GLU A 85 15.15 8.71 -1.70
N LYS A 86 16.49 8.72 -1.65
CA LYS A 86 17.32 7.79 -2.43
C LYS A 86 17.23 6.37 -1.88
N GLY A 87 17.28 6.21 -0.57
CA GLY A 87 17.13 4.93 0.11
C GLY A 87 15.74 4.33 -0.12
N GLU A 88 14.69 5.15 -0.01
CA GLU A 88 13.31 4.75 -0.28
C GLU A 88 13.16 4.19 -1.70
N HIS A 89 13.64 4.95 -2.70
CA HIS A 89 13.58 4.55 -4.10
C HIS A 89 14.28 3.21 -4.36
N ALA A 90 15.48 3.02 -3.80
CA ALA A 90 16.24 1.79 -3.97
C ALA A 90 15.54 0.56 -3.36
N VAL A 91 15.00 0.70 -2.15
CA VAL A 91 14.29 -0.40 -1.48
C VAL A 91 13.00 -0.76 -2.21
N LEU A 92 12.21 0.22 -2.64
CA LEU A 92 10.98 -0.02 -3.42
C LEU A 92 11.26 -0.70 -4.76
N ALA A 93 12.32 -0.26 -5.47
CA ALA A 93 12.74 -0.89 -6.72
C ALA A 93 13.10 -2.35 -6.49
N PHE A 94 13.91 -2.64 -5.47
CA PHE A 94 14.32 -4.00 -5.13
C PHE A 94 13.11 -4.88 -4.73
N MET A 95 12.22 -4.37 -3.86
CA MET A 95 11.01 -5.09 -3.47
C MET A 95 10.14 -5.44 -4.68
N SER A 96 9.97 -4.50 -5.60
CA SER A 96 9.20 -4.71 -6.83
C SER A 96 9.85 -5.74 -7.75
N MET A 97 11.19 -5.68 -7.90
CA MET A 97 11.95 -6.66 -8.67
C MET A 97 11.79 -8.07 -8.11
N GLU A 98 11.99 -8.24 -6.80
CA GLU A 98 11.89 -9.55 -6.15
C GLU A 98 10.45 -10.09 -6.14
N PHE A 99 9.46 -9.23 -5.94
CA PHE A 99 8.05 -9.61 -6.04
C PHE A 99 7.73 -10.15 -7.43
N ASN A 100 8.17 -9.47 -8.49
CA ASN A 100 7.94 -9.91 -9.86
C ASN A 100 8.71 -11.21 -10.19
N ARG A 101 9.96 -11.35 -9.71
CA ARG A 101 10.77 -12.56 -9.87
C ARG A 101 10.10 -13.78 -9.23
N CYS A 102 9.53 -13.61 -8.03
CA CYS A 102 8.86 -14.68 -7.29
C CYS A 102 7.47 -15.05 -7.87
N ASN A 103 6.75 -14.08 -8.45
CA ASN A 103 5.42 -14.29 -8.99
C ASN A 103 5.38 -14.52 -10.51
N GLY A 104 6.55 -14.67 -11.16
CA GLY A 104 6.65 -15.05 -12.57
C GLY A 104 6.18 -13.99 -13.57
N SER A 105 6.03 -12.72 -13.15
CA SER A 105 5.62 -11.64 -14.06
C SER A 105 6.85 -11.07 -14.77
N LEU A 106 7.19 -11.65 -15.93
CA LEU A 106 8.25 -11.17 -16.83
C LEU A 106 7.94 -9.81 -17.48
N ASP A 107 6.72 -9.30 -17.28
CA ASP A 107 6.13 -8.22 -18.07
C ASP A 107 6.76 -6.84 -17.80
N TYR A 108 7.43 -6.66 -16.66
CA TYR A 108 8.04 -5.36 -16.29
C TYR A 108 9.46 -5.20 -16.81
N ILE A 109 10.26 -6.27 -16.82
CA ILE A 109 11.62 -6.23 -17.37
C ILE A 109 11.56 -5.97 -18.88
N ALA A 110 10.64 -6.61 -19.60
CA ALA A 110 10.41 -6.34 -21.02
C ALA A 110 10.09 -4.85 -21.27
N LYS A 111 9.15 -4.28 -20.49
CA LYS A 111 8.76 -2.86 -20.61
C LYS A 111 9.87 -1.88 -20.24
N ALA A 112 10.66 -2.19 -19.22
CA ALA A 112 11.80 -1.37 -18.80
C ALA A 112 12.94 -1.40 -19.83
N PHE A 113 13.21 -2.55 -20.45
CA PHE A 113 14.17 -2.66 -21.55
C PHE A 113 13.67 -1.93 -22.81
N ASP A 114 12.40 -2.09 -23.19
CA ASP A 114 11.83 -1.42 -24.37
C ASP A 114 11.87 0.11 -24.24
N GLN A 115 11.54 0.67 -23.07
CA GLN A 115 11.65 2.12 -22.84
C GLN A 115 13.10 2.62 -22.88
N SER A 116 14.04 1.84 -22.35
CA SER A 116 15.47 2.19 -22.41
C SER A 116 16.03 2.13 -23.84
N ALA A 117 15.56 1.20 -24.67
CA ALA A 117 15.92 1.10 -26.08
C ALA A 117 15.40 2.31 -26.87
N GLU A 118 14.13 2.70 -26.68
CA GLU A 118 13.54 3.89 -27.33
C GLU A 118 14.24 5.20 -26.92
N LEU A 119 14.59 5.36 -25.64
CA LEU A 119 15.34 6.52 -25.15
C LEU A 119 16.77 6.58 -25.73
N THR A 120 17.39 5.43 -25.97
CA THR A 120 18.73 5.35 -26.56
C THR A 120 18.68 5.68 -28.05
N GLU A 121 17.67 5.22 -28.78
CA GLU A 121 17.47 5.54 -30.20
C GLU A 121 17.15 7.01 -30.45
N ARG A 122 16.35 7.64 -29.58
CA ARG A 122 16.07 9.10 -29.64
C ARG A 122 17.32 9.94 -29.40
N LYS A 123 18.16 9.56 -28.42
CA LYS A 123 19.43 10.26 -28.17
C LYS A 123 20.41 10.12 -29.33
N LEU A 124 20.41 8.97 -30.01
CA LEU A 124 21.29 8.72 -31.16
C LEU A 124 20.84 9.48 -32.42
N SER A 125 19.53 9.70 -32.62
CA SER A 125 19.00 10.50 -33.73
C SER A 125 19.21 12.00 -33.51
N GLU A 126 19.07 12.48 -32.26
CA GLU A 126 19.37 13.86 -31.88
C GLU A 126 20.87 14.20 -32.04
N GLN A 127 21.77 13.26 -31.76
CA GLN A 127 23.21 13.44 -31.95
C GLN A 127 23.62 13.49 -33.43
N LYS A 128 22.95 12.74 -34.31
CA LYS A 128 23.25 12.76 -35.76
C LYS A 128 22.81 14.04 -36.46
N SER A 129 21.87 14.80 -35.90
CA SER A 129 21.45 16.12 -36.42
C SER A 129 22.46 17.23 -36.11
N SER A 130 23.35 17.04 -35.13
CA SER A 130 24.46 17.96 -34.84
C SER A 130 25.71 17.51 -35.58
N ASN A 131 25.70 17.59 -36.91
CA ASN A 131 26.88 17.27 -37.71
C ASN A 131 27.96 18.34 -37.44
N PRO A 132 29.15 18.00 -36.91
CA PRO A 132 30.20 18.98 -36.60
C PRO A 132 30.69 19.75 -37.84
N PHE A 133 30.41 19.24 -39.04
CA PHE A 133 30.78 19.88 -40.30
C PHE A 133 29.86 21.04 -40.72
N GLU A 134 28.63 21.18 -40.17
CA GLU A 134 27.81 22.38 -40.46
C GLU A 134 28.28 23.63 -39.69
N MET A 135 28.95 23.46 -38.55
CA MET A 135 29.55 24.56 -37.77
C MET A 135 30.78 25.20 -38.44
N ILE A 136 31.36 24.58 -39.47
CA ILE A 136 32.56 25.11 -40.16
C ILE A 136 32.19 26.18 -41.20
N ASN A 137 30.96 26.22 -41.70
CA ASN A 137 30.52 27.22 -42.70
C ASN A 137 30.08 28.57 -42.11
N ILE A 138 29.99 28.70 -40.79
CA ILE A 138 29.63 29.97 -40.13
C ILE A 138 30.86 30.83 -39.84
N ILE A 139 32.07 30.25 -39.81
CA ILE A 139 33.32 31.00 -39.49
C ILE A 139 34.00 31.56 -40.75
N LYS A 140 33.67 31.09 -41.96
CA LYS A 140 34.31 31.55 -43.22
C LYS A 140 33.57 32.64 -44.00
N SER A 141 32.45 33.16 -43.49
CA SER A 141 31.71 34.28 -44.11
C SER A 141 31.91 35.64 -43.43
N GLY A 142 32.86 35.72 -42.49
CA GLY A 142 33.16 36.93 -41.70
C GLY A 142 34.55 37.55 -41.95
N GLN A 143 35.17 37.34 -43.12
CA GLN A 143 36.33 38.10 -43.60
C GLN A 143 36.17 38.46 -45.07
#